data_AF-A0A920SA27-F1
#
_entry.id   AF-A0A920SA27-F1
#
_cell.length_a   1.000
_cell.length_b   1.000
_cell.length_c   1.000
_cell.angle_alpha   90.00
_cell.angle_beta   90.00
_cell.angle_gamma   90.00
#
_symmetry.space_group_name_H-M   'P 1'
#
loop_
_entity.id
_entity.type
_entity.pdbx_description
1 polymer ?
#
loop_
_entity_poly.entity_id
_entity_poly.type
_entity_poly.pdbx_seq_one_letter_code
_entity_poly.pdbx_strand_id
1 'polypeptide(L)' 'MDRQHLSIAGHTCRTCKMGPESDREAVVDQHCNVYGVTGLMVIDASVMPEITTANTNATTIMIGEGHQL' A
#
# COMPACT_ATOMS: atom_id res chain seq x y z
N MET A 1 19.15 -23.15 -0.06
CA MET A 1 18.46 -22.23 0.86
C MET A 1 18.00 -23.05 2.05
N ASP A 2 18.53 -22.77 3.23
CA ASP A 2 18.20 -23.47 4.47
C ASP A 2 16.81 -23.01 4.97
N ARG A 3 15.91 -23.96 5.23
CA ARG A 3 14.54 -23.66 5.71
C ARG A 3 14.53 -23.19 7.16
N GLN A 4 15.60 -23.39 7.91
CA GLN A 4 15.67 -23.04 9.33
C GLN A 4 15.90 -21.55 9.58
N HIS A 5 16.32 -20.78 8.57
CA HIS A 5 16.66 -19.36 8.70
C HIS A 5 15.89 -18.50 7.69
N LEU A 6 14.56 -18.47 7.84
CA LEU A 6 13.68 -17.54 7.11
C LEU A 6 13.25 -16.40 8.04
N SER A 7 13.38 -15.16 7.58
CA SER A 7 12.92 -13.96 8.30
C SER A 7 12.29 -12.97 7.33
N ILE A 8 11.44 -12.09 7.85
CA ILE A 8 10.88 -10.98 7.07
C ILE A 8 11.88 -9.81 7.03
N ALA A 9 11.96 -9.12 5.89
CA ALA A 9 12.81 -7.94 5.73
C ALA A 9 12.17 -6.63 6.22
N GLY A 10 10.95 -6.67 6.76
CA GLY A 10 10.22 -5.48 7.22
C GLY A 10 9.51 -4.68 6.12
N HIS A 11 9.27 -5.27 4.95
CA HIS A 11 8.64 -4.61 3.79
C HIS A 11 7.19 -5.05 3.54
N THR A 12 6.42 -5.29 4.60
CA THR A 12 5.00 -5.65 4.48
C THR A 12 4.20 -4.49 3.88
N CYS A 13 3.40 -4.76 2.84
CA CYS A 13 2.66 -3.76 2.07
C CYS A 13 1.42 -4.39 1.41
N ARG A 14 0.64 -3.57 0.68
CA ARG A 14 -0.47 -3.97 -0.22
C ARG A 14 -1.77 -4.48 0.43
N THR A 15 -1.91 -4.47 1.76
CA THR A 15 -3.14 -4.95 2.43
C THR A 15 -4.39 -4.09 2.21
N CYS A 16 -4.23 -2.84 1.75
CA CYS A 16 -5.32 -1.93 1.36
C CYS A 16 -5.12 -1.47 -0.09
N LYS A 17 -4.92 -2.43 -1.00
CA LYS A 17 -4.55 -2.23 -2.41
C LYS A 17 -5.27 -1.04 -3.07
N MET A 18 -4.49 -0.11 -3.62
CA MET A 18 -4.97 0.90 -4.56
C MET A 18 -5.28 0.25 -5.91
N GLY A 19 -6.44 0.56 -6.47
CA GLY A 19 -6.84 0.01 -7.77
C GLY A 19 -8.12 0.66 -8.31
N PRO A 20 -8.53 0.31 -9.53
CA PRO A 20 -9.82 0.73 -10.06
C PRO A 20 -10.96 0.05 -9.31
N GLU A 21 -12.14 0.66 -9.29
CA GLU A 21 -13.35 0.10 -8.64
C GLU A 21 -13.77 -1.27 -9.23
N SER A 22 -13.36 -1.57 -10.47
CA SER A 22 -13.59 -2.87 -11.09
C SER A 22 -12.68 -3.99 -10.57
N ASP A 23 -11.59 -3.66 -9.87
CA ASP A 23 -10.73 -4.63 -9.21
C ASP A 23 -11.34 -5.05 -7.87
N ARG A 24 -11.69 -6.33 -7.76
CA ARG A 24 -12.35 -6.88 -6.56
C ARG A 24 -11.45 -6.91 -5.33
N GLU A 25 -10.14 -6.74 -5.50
CA GLU A 25 -9.18 -6.64 -4.39
C GLU A 25 -8.87 -5.18 -4.01
N ALA A 26 -9.36 -4.19 -4.76
CA ALA A 26 -9.10 -2.78 -4.46
C ALA A 26 -9.86 -2.33 -3.21
N VAL A 27 -9.16 -1.59 -2.35
CA VAL A 27 -9.70 -1.01 -1.11
C VAL A 27 -9.77 0.50 -1.19
N VAL A 28 -8.82 1.12 -1.91
CA VAL A 28 -8.76 2.56 -2.11
C VAL A 28 -8.66 2.93 -3.59
N ASP A 29 -9.12 4.13 -3.92
CA ASP A 29 -8.91 4.73 -5.24
C ASP A 29 -7.49 5.32 -5.41
N GLN A 30 -7.21 5.88 -6.59
CA GLN A 30 -5.92 6.52 -6.91
C GLN A 30 -5.56 7.74 -6.05
N HIS A 31 -6.50 8.25 -5.25
CA HIS A 31 -6.34 9.35 -4.31
C HIS A 31 -6.32 8.86 -2.85
N CYS A 32 -6.15 7.55 -2.66
CA CYS A 32 -6.15 6.88 -1.35
C CYS A 32 -7.47 6.96 -0.58
N ASN A 33 -8.58 7.32 -1.22
CA ASN A 33 -9.90 7.32 -0.57
C ASN A 33 -10.42 5.90 -0.44
N VAL A 34 -10.97 5.57 0.73
CA VAL A 34 -11.57 4.25 0.98
C VAL A 34 -12.89 4.11 0.23
N TYR A 35 -13.02 3.06 -0.57
CA TYR A 35 -14.28 2.77 -1.26
C TYR A 35 -15.41 2.53 -0.26
N GLY A 36 -16.57 3.15 -0.51
CA GLY A 36 -17.77 3.01 0.33
C GLY A 36 -17.75 3.78 1.65
N VAL A 37 -16.70 4.57 1.93
CA VAL A 37 -16.59 5.39 3.15
C VAL A 37 -16.25 6.83 2.80
N THR A 38 -17.06 7.77 3.22
CA THR A 38 -16.82 9.20 2.96
C THR A 38 -15.83 9.79 3.96
N GLY A 39 -14.83 10.53 3.45
CA GLY A 39 -13.90 11.30 4.28
C GLY A 39 -12.82 10.47 4.98
N LEU A 40 -12.59 9.22 4.55
CA LEU A 40 -11.55 8.34 5.07
C LEU A 40 -10.51 8.04 3.99
N MET A 41 -9.24 8.23 4.32
CA MET A 41 -8.09 7.89 3.48
C MET A 41 -7.13 6.95 4.20
N VAL A 42 -6.38 6.15 3.44
CA VAL A 42 -5.26 5.33 3.95
C VAL A 42 -3.98 5.79 3.25
N ILE A 43 -3.02 6.34 3.99
CA ILE A 43 -1.80 6.93 3.42
C ILE A 43 -0.57 6.25 4.06
N ASP A 44 -0.31 5.01 3.64
CA ASP A 44 0.86 4.23 4.07
C ASP A 44 1.24 3.15 3.03
N ALA A 45 2.15 2.23 3.38
CA ALA A 45 2.58 1.15 2.48
C ALA A 45 1.48 0.14 2.10
N SER A 46 0.37 0.09 2.83
CA SER A 46 -0.71 -0.83 2.56
C SER A 46 -1.43 -0.54 1.25
N VAL A 47 -1.36 0.70 0.74
CA VAL A 47 -2.06 1.07 -0.51
C VAL A 47 -1.30 0.73 -1.78
N MET A 48 -0.04 0.30 -1.67
CA MET A 48 0.76 -0.02 -2.85
C MET A 48 0.02 -1.05 -3.74
N PRO A 49 -0.16 -0.78 -5.06
CA PRO A 49 -0.95 -1.64 -5.93
C PRO A 49 -0.27 -3.00 -6.17
N GLU A 50 1.06 -3.02 -6.11
CA GLU A 50 1.91 -4.20 -6.26
C GLU A 50 3.04 -4.19 -5.21
N ILE A 51 3.63 -5.36 -4.96
CA ILE A 51 4.79 -5.48 -4.06
C ILE A 51 5.99 -4.77 -4.70
N THR A 52 6.61 -3.85 -3.97
CA THR A 52 7.76 -3.10 -4.46
C THR A 52 8.99 -3.99 -4.63
N THR A 53 9.75 -3.80 -5.71
CA THR A 53 11.01 -4.51 -5.94
C THR A 53 12.21 -3.91 -5.19
N ALA A 54 11.96 -2.82 -4.45
CA ALA A 54 12.92 -2.12 -3.60
C ALA A 54 12.35 -1.92 -2.20
N ASN A 55 13.17 -1.40 -1.29
CA ASN A 55 12.76 -1.09 0.08
C ASN A 55 11.55 -0.13 0.09
N THR A 56 10.53 -0.44 0.88
CA THR A 56 9.24 0.27 0.90
C THR A 56 9.31 1.69 1.47
N ASN A 57 10.39 2.04 2.17
CA ASN A 57 10.53 3.33 2.86
C ASN A 57 10.34 4.53 1.91
N ALA A 58 11.11 4.59 0.82
CA ALA A 58 11.05 5.70 -0.11
C ALA A 58 9.66 5.84 -0.75
N THR A 59 9.05 4.72 -1.16
CA THR A 59 7.70 4.71 -1.72
C THR A 59 6.65 5.17 -0.70
N THR A 60 6.78 4.75 0.56
CA THR A 60 5.86 5.15 1.64
C THR A 60 5.95 6.65 1.92
N ILE A 61 7.16 7.21 1.96
CA ILE A 61 7.37 8.66 2.09
C ILE A 61 6.69 9.39 0.93
N MET A 62 6.92 8.96 -0.32
CA MET A 62 6.31 9.62 -1.50
C MET A 62 4.78 9.57 -1.50
N ILE A 63 4.18 8.47 -1.03
CA ILE A 63 2.73 8.36 -0.84
C ILE A 63 2.25 9.41 0.19
N GLY A 64 2.96 9.54 1.32
CA GLY A 64 2.69 10.54 2.35
C GLY A 64 2.79 11.98 1.84
N GLU A 65 3.91 12.32 1.18
CA GLU A 65 4.15 13.66 0.62
C GLU A 65 3.09 14.07 -0.40
N GLY A 66 2.61 13.13 -1.22
CA GLY A 66 1.57 13.41 -2.22
C GLY A 66 0.18 13.76 -1.64
N HIS A 67 -0.03 13.55 -0.34
CA HIS A 67 -1.31 13.74 0.34
C HIS A 67 -1.20 14.66 1.57
N GLN A 68 -0.17 15.51 1.62
CA GLN A 68 -0.09 16.58 2.61
C GLN A 68 -1.22 17.59 2.34
N LEU A 69 -2.03 17.84 3.38
CA LEU A 69 -3.07 18.87 3.40
C LEU A 69 -2.46 20.27 3.54
#